data_AF-A0AA39LP50-F1
#
_entry.id   AF-A0AA39LP50-F1
#
_cell.length_a   1.000
_cell.length_b   1.000
_cell.length_c   1.000
_cell.angle_alpha   90.00
_cell.angle_beta   90.00
_cell.angle_gamma   90.00
#
_symmetry.space_group_name_H-M   'P 1'
#
loop_
_entity.id
_entity.type
_entity.pdbx_description
1 polymer ?
#
loop_
_entity_poly.entity_id
_entity_poly.type
_entity_poly.pdbx_seq_one_letter_code
_entity_poly.pdbx_strand_id
1 'polypeptide(L)'
;MASRKRRLSLDMETAEAVENIDATMQQLHEIWERISMDEQARVKRVRNAYSHLRQLLSEMVEGEERMAENIIVDIRKNTEAVQKLRREMELEPFPLEEFEENSVALWKALEANLKDLKKECERRRDKESDLKRQLNEFARKLDDDALIGNVKYASSQSRVPTTGELAHLESKLADLQTLFSSRLSELLLIQSELLRETKQMNYQGLAREVREFLESDLADVDVVSSTRIEELRKWSSNVKEEYVRWAEDAQFRYLELHSRIKELWDKCYVSEMERCFPEQFDPEIQTNEDIEALEAEVKRLDRCLEERRVIYGNINKWKSLWMEKCGFEEKSSADRNFYNNRGGQLQIMLKRQQEVDRSLPRIQREVENAYSAYCLAHPEDQVLIDGVSPIEYIEQHRQEKERRRMEKISAKRDMSPGYHSPQKPRFNRNSKVAPKRHGQSPFIEPSPAKRMHAYGRKDEVTPAPNLEISLGLSVISPVNSTPIAGPKSSSPIQQSSSSVVSLQSTATPMRTPFRNLNEKPPVP
;
A
#
# COMPACT_ATOMS: atom_id res chain seq x y z
N MET A 1 -28.28 39.11 62.52
CA MET A 1 -27.29 39.47 63.57
C MET A 1 -26.42 40.67 63.17
N ALA A 2 -25.61 40.62 62.11
CA ALA A 2 -24.60 41.65 61.80
C ALA A 2 -25.15 43.08 61.62
N SER A 3 -26.27 43.28 60.91
CA SER A 3 -26.85 44.62 60.69
C SER A 3 -27.26 45.31 62.01
N ARG A 4 -27.83 44.55 62.97
CA ARG A 4 -28.20 45.07 64.30
C ARG A 4 -26.96 45.48 65.12
N LYS A 5 -25.86 44.72 65.04
CA LYS A 5 -24.59 45.08 65.68
C LYS A 5 -23.95 46.33 65.07
N ARG A 6 -24.04 46.51 63.74
CA ARG A 6 -23.51 47.72 63.07
C ARG A 6 -24.30 48.98 63.43
N ARG A 7 -25.63 48.90 63.51
CA ARG A 7 -26.46 50.04 64.00
C ARG A 7 -26.09 50.41 65.44
N LEU A 8 -26.08 49.44 66.36
CA LEU A 8 -25.64 49.65 67.74
C LEU A 8 -24.25 50.30 67.87
N SER A 9 -23.32 50.00 66.96
CA SER A 9 -22.00 50.66 66.92
C SER A 9 -22.09 52.13 66.52
N LEU A 10 -22.85 52.44 65.46
CA LEU A 10 -23.07 53.83 65.01
C LEU A 10 -23.84 54.65 66.05
N ASP A 11 -24.85 54.03 66.68
CA ASP A 11 -25.66 54.64 67.73
C ASP A 11 -24.80 54.99 68.97
N MET A 12 -23.81 54.14 69.29
CA MET A 12 -22.84 54.35 70.38
C MET A 12 -21.86 55.50 70.08
N GLU A 13 -21.24 55.51 68.90
CA GLU A 13 -20.34 56.59 68.45
C GLU A 13 -21.08 57.95 68.39
N THR A 14 -22.36 57.92 67.98
CA THR A 14 -23.21 59.12 67.96
C THR A 14 -23.50 59.62 69.38
N ALA A 15 -23.74 58.71 70.34
CA ALA A 15 -23.94 59.07 71.74
C ALA A 15 -22.68 59.68 72.37
N GLU A 16 -21.50 59.10 72.10
CA GLU A 16 -20.20 59.63 72.56
C GLU A 16 -19.93 61.03 71.98
N ALA A 17 -20.27 61.27 70.70
CA ALA A 17 -20.16 62.60 70.11
C ALA A 17 -21.05 63.65 70.79
N VAL A 18 -22.28 63.27 71.20
CA VAL A 18 -23.19 64.15 71.95
C VAL A 18 -22.67 64.41 73.37
N GLU A 19 -22.24 63.38 74.08
CA GLU A 19 -21.70 63.50 75.44
C GLU A 19 -20.44 64.40 75.48
N ASN A 20 -19.56 64.29 74.49
CA ASN A 20 -18.40 65.18 74.35
C ASN A 20 -18.79 66.65 74.10
N ILE A 21 -19.85 66.91 73.33
CA ILE A 21 -20.37 68.27 73.11
C ILE A 21 -20.94 68.83 74.42
N ASP A 22 -21.74 68.06 75.14
CA ASP A 22 -22.35 68.48 76.41
C ASP A 22 -21.30 68.73 77.50
N ALA A 23 -20.30 67.84 77.64
CA ALA A 23 -19.18 68.03 78.56
C ALA A 23 -18.36 69.29 78.21
N THR A 24 -18.13 69.56 76.92
CA THR A 24 -17.45 70.78 76.47
C THR A 24 -18.26 72.03 76.80
N MET A 25 -19.59 72.00 76.64
CA MET A 25 -20.46 73.12 77.00
C MET A 25 -20.48 73.36 78.51
N GLN A 26 -20.52 72.31 79.34
CA GLN A 26 -20.41 72.43 80.80
C GLN A 26 -19.11 73.12 81.22
N GLN A 27 -17.96 72.71 80.67
CA GLN A 27 -16.67 73.37 80.93
C GLN A 27 -16.67 74.85 80.50
N LEU A 28 -17.29 75.19 79.37
CA LEU A 28 -17.43 76.59 78.94
C LEU A 28 -18.31 77.39 79.92
N HIS A 29 -19.40 76.82 80.43
CA HIS A 29 -20.24 77.44 81.44
C HIS A 29 -19.47 77.70 82.75
N GLU A 30 -18.72 76.73 83.28
CA GLU A 30 -17.87 76.89 84.46
C GLU A 30 -16.84 78.03 84.28
N ILE A 31 -16.20 78.10 83.11
CA ILE A 31 -15.25 79.17 82.77
C ILE A 31 -15.95 80.53 82.77
N TRP A 32 -17.14 80.64 82.19
CA TRP A 32 -17.90 81.90 82.11
C TRP A 32 -18.46 82.36 83.46
N GLU A 33 -18.82 81.44 84.35
CA GLU A 33 -19.17 81.75 85.74
C GLU A 33 -17.98 82.28 86.53
N ARG A 34 -16.82 81.62 86.44
CA ARG A 34 -15.59 82.05 87.13
C ARG A 34 -15.14 83.47 86.78
N ILE A 35 -15.46 83.95 85.57
CA ILE A 35 -15.17 85.34 85.13
C ILE A 35 -16.40 86.27 85.19
N SER A 36 -17.52 85.82 85.78
CA SER A 36 -18.76 86.58 85.93
C SER A 36 -19.28 87.20 84.62
N MET A 37 -19.20 86.45 83.52
CA MET A 37 -19.70 86.91 82.22
C MET A 37 -21.22 87.09 82.25
N ASP A 38 -21.73 88.14 81.61
CA ASP A 38 -23.16 88.39 81.46
C ASP A 38 -23.86 87.38 80.55
N GLU A 39 -25.13 87.13 80.81
CA GLU A 39 -25.91 86.09 80.13
C GLU A 39 -26.06 86.35 78.63
N GLN A 40 -26.19 87.61 78.20
CA GLN A 40 -26.34 87.95 76.78
C GLN A 40 -25.06 87.60 75.99
N ALA A 41 -23.89 87.84 76.57
CA ALA A 41 -22.61 87.50 75.99
C ALA A 41 -22.26 86.00 76.05
N ARG A 42 -22.82 85.24 77.02
CA ARG A 42 -22.79 83.76 77.03
C ARG A 42 -23.64 83.21 75.88
N VAL A 43 -24.93 83.56 75.84
CA VAL A 43 -25.88 83.13 74.80
C VAL A 43 -25.36 83.45 73.40
N LYS A 44 -24.72 84.62 73.19
CA LYS A 44 -24.11 84.96 71.89
C LYS A 44 -22.95 84.03 71.51
N ARG A 45 -22.07 83.66 72.45
CA ARG A 45 -20.96 82.72 72.19
C ARG A 45 -21.47 81.30 71.91
N VAL A 46 -22.41 80.82 72.72
CA VAL A 46 -23.09 79.53 72.54
C VAL A 46 -23.76 79.47 71.16
N ARG A 47 -24.52 80.50 70.79
CA ARG A 47 -25.21 80.60 69.49
C ARG A 47 -24.24 80.59 68.30
N ASN A 48 -23.07 81.24 68.43
CA ASN A 48 -22.03 81.19 67.39
C ASN A 48 -21.46 79.77 67.26
N ALA A 49 -21.13 79.10 68.38
CA ALA A 49 -20.62 77.73 68.36
C ALA A 49 -21.63 76.74 67.72
N TYR A 50 -22.91 76.80 68.11
CA TYR A 50 -23.96 76.01 67.48
C TYR A 50 -24.20 76.37 66.00
N SER A 51 -23.93 77.62 65.58
CA SER A 51 -24.00 77.99 64.16
C SER A 51 -22.93 77.25 63.34
N HIS A 52 -21.71 77.14 63.85
CA HIS A 52 -20.63 76.40 63.19
C HIS A 52 -20.89 74.89 63.20
N LEU A 53 -21.36 74.32 64.32
CA LEU A 53 -21.75 72.91 64.39
C LEU A 53 -22.88 72.59 63.42
N ARG A 54 -23.91 73.43 63.34
CA ARG A 54 -25.03 73.27 62.40
C ARG A 54 -24.58 73.35 60.94
N GLN A 55 -23.62 74.23 60.63
CA GLN A 55 -23.03 74.31 59.29
C GLN A 55 -22.32 73.00 58.92
N LEU A 56 -21.43 72.50 59.79
CA LEU A 56 -20.72 71.24 59.55
C LEU A 56 -21.69 70.05 59.35
N LEU A 57 -22.74 69.96 60.18
CA LEU A 57 -23.76 68.92 60.04
C LEU A 57 -24.56 69.06 58.73
N SER A 58 -24.84 70.29 58.27
CA SER A 58 -25.45 70.53 56.95
C SER A 58 -24.53 70.05 55.83
N GLU A 59 -23.25 70.44 55.87
CA GLU A 59 -22.25 70.07 54.86
C GLU A 59 -22.03 68.54 54.79
N MET A 60 -22.09 67.83 55.93
CA MET A 60 -22.07 66.37 56.00
C MET A 60 -23.32 65.74 55.37
N VAL A 61 -24.52 66.20 55.75
CA VAL A 61 -25.78 65.69 55.20
C VAL A 61 -25.86 65.93 53.70
N GLU A 62 -25.58 67.15 53.24
CA GLU A 62 -25.51 67.48 51.81
C GLU A 62 -24.44 66.66 51.07
N GLY A 63 -23.34 66.30 51.74
CA GLY A 63 -22.31 65.41 51.21
C GLY A 63 -22.82 64.01 50.92
N GLU A 64 -23.50 63.41 51.88
CA GLU A 64 -24.11 62.07 51.75
C GLU A 64 -25.32 62.05 50.82
N GLU A 65 -26.16 63.10 50.83
CA GLU A 65 -27.28 63.27 49.88
C GLU A 65 -26.75 63.34 48.44
N ARG A 66 -25.73 64.17 48.17
CA ARG A 66 -25.06 64.21 46.86
C ARG A 66 -24.41 62.87 46.50
N MET A 67 -23.85 62.12 47.45
CA MET A 67 -23.30 60.78 47.17
C MET A 67 -24.41 59.81 46.76
N ALA A 68 -25.52 59.78 47.49
CA ALA A 68 -26.66 58.93 47.20
C ALA A 68 -27.30 59.25 45.84
N GLU A 69 -27.53 60.53 45.54
CA GLU A 69 -28.04 60.97 44.23
C GLU A 69 -27.14 60.52 43.08
N ASN A 70 -25.82 60.70 43.19
CA ASN A 70 -24.87 60.26 42.18
C ASN A 70 -24.90 58.73 41.97
N ILE A 71 -24.97 57.94 43.06
CA ILE A 71 -25.07 56.48 42.99
C ILE A 71 -26.37 56.05 42.29
N ILE A 72 -27.51 56.69 42.58
CA ILE A 72 -28.80 56.40 41.94
C ILE A 72 -28.75 56.71 40.43
N VAL A 73 -28.19 57.87 40.06
CA VAL A 73 -28.02 58.27 38.65
C VAL A 73 -27.12 57.29 37.91
N ASP A 74 -26.00 56.89 38.51
CA ASP A 74 -25.08 55.92 37.91
C ASP A 74 -25.68 54.51 37.83
N ILE A 75 -26.44 54.04 38.84
CA ILE A 75 -27.15 52.76 38.77
C ILE A 75 -28.09 52.74 37.57
N ARG A 76 -28.90 53.78 37.38
CA ARG A 76 -29.83 53.88 36.24
C ARG A 76 -29.07 53.84 34.91
N LYS A 77 -28.09 54.72 34.74
CA LYS A 77 -27.27 54.84 33.53
C LYS A 77 -26.52 53.54 33.20
N ASN A 78 -25.94 52.90 34.22
CA ASN A 78 -25.20 51.65 34.07
C ASN A 78 -26.16 50.48 33.78
N THR A 79 -27.36 50.45 34.35
CA THR A 79 -28.40 49.47 34.03
C THR A 79 -28.81 49.55 32.56
N GLU A 80 -29.13 50.75 32.06
CA GLU A 80 -29.48 50.99 30.65
C GLU A 80 -28.34 50.55 29.71
N ALA A 81 -27.08 50.86 30.06
CA ALA A 81 -25.89 50.47 29.30
C ALA A 81 -25.62 48.95 29.31
N VAL A 82 -25.69 48.29 30.48
CA VAL A 82 -25.52 46.84 30.64
C VAL A 82 -26.59 46.09 29.84
N GLN A 83 -27.85 46.48 29.98
CA GLN A 83 -28.96 45.85 29.25
C GLN A 83 -28.89 46.07 27.74
N LYS A 84 -28.38 47.22 27.28
CA LYS A 84 -28.11 47.45 25.85
C LYS A 84 -27.02 46.52 25.34
N LEU A 85 -25.85 46.50 25.98
CA LEU A 85 -24.70 45.69 25.57
C LEU A 85 -24.99 44.18 25.62
N ARG A 86 -25.70 43.69 26.65
CA ARG A 86 -26.12 42.28 26.74
C ARG A 86 -27.07 41.90 25.61
N ARG A 87 -28.06 42.73 25.28
CA ARG A 87 -28.96 42.51 24.13
C ARG A 87 -28.22 42.51 22.79
N GLU A 88 -27.29 43.44 22.58
CA GLU A 88 -26.49 43.49 21.34
C GLU A 88 -25.58 42.27 21.15
N MET A 89 -25.14 41.64 22.25
CA MET A 89 -24.27 40.46 22.23
C MET A 89 -25.01 39.11 22.32
N GLU A 90 -26.35 39.11 22.36
CA GLU A 90 -27.19 37.93 22.58
C GLU A 90 -26.87 37.21 23.91
N LEU A 91 -26.68 37.99 24.98
CA LEU A 91 -26.44 37.50 26.34
C LEU A 91 -27.70 37.65 27.21
N GLU A 92 -27.85 36.74 28.18
CA GLU A 92 -28.90 36.80 29.20
C GLU A 92 -28.98 38.18 29.88
N PRO A 93 -30.18 38.66 30.26
CA PRO A 93 -30.34 39.90 31.02
C PRO A 93 -29.51 39.92 32.32
N PHE A 94 -29.18 41.12 32.80
CA PHE A 94 -28.54 41.25 34.10
C PHE A 94 -29.59 40.98 35.21
N PRO A 95 -29.30 40.14 36.22
CA PRO A 95 -30.26 39.76 37.25
C PRO A 95 -30.44 40.90 38.27
N LEU A 96 -31.27 41.88 37.93
CA LEU A 96 -31.58 43.01 38.82
C LEU A 96 -32.31 42.57 40.10
N GLU A 97 -33.07 41.47 40.04
CA GLU A 97 -33.87 40.91 41.15
C GLU A 97 -33.02 40.38 42.32
N GLU A 98 -31.73 40.11 42.10
CA GLU A 98 -30.80 39.63 43.14
C GLU A 98 -30.30 40.76 44.08
N PHE A 99 -30.60 42.02 43.77
CA PHE A 99 -30.05 43.18 44.48
C PHE A 99 -31.15 44.10 45.04
N GLU A 100 -30.88 44.69 46.20
CA GLU A 100 -31.71 45.76 46.75
C GLU A 100 -31.64 47.01 45.85
N GLU A 101 -32.79 47.65 45.61
CA GLU A 101 -32.90 48.85 44.79
C GLU A 101 -32.02 49.98 45.34
N ASN A 102 -31.33 50.71 44.46
CA ASN A 102 -30.39 51.79 44.79
C ASN A 102 -29.22 51.39 45.72
N SER A 103 -28.96 50.09 45.91
CA SER A 103 -27.88 49.63 46.79
C SER A 103 -26.48 49.85 46.19
N VAL A 104 -25.51 50.15 47.06
CA VAL A 104 -24.07 50.22 46.70
C VAL A 104 -23.57 48.87 46.15
N ALA A 105 -24.21 47.76 46.53
CA ALA A 105 -23.93 46.44 45.98
C ALA A 105 -24.33 46.34 44.49
N LEU A 106 -25.53 46.80 44.12
CA LEU A 106 -25.99 46.88 42.74
C LEU A 106 -25.08 47.78 41.89
N TRP A 107 -24.71 48.96 42.39
CA TRP A 107 -23.78 49.87 41.71
C TRP A 107 -22.44 49.19 41.38
N LYS A 108 -21.80 48.53 42.37
CA LYS A 108 -20.53 47.80 42.15
C LYS A 108 -20.69 46.61 41.19
N ALA A 109 -21.81 45.89 41.27
CA ALA A 109 -22.07 44.75 40.38
C ALA A 109 -22.27 45.19 38.92
N LEU A 110 -22.98 46.31 38.71
CA LEU A 110 -23.15 46.93 37.39
C LEU A 110 -21.83 47.48 36.84
N GLU A 111 -21.01 48.14 37.67
CA GLU A 111 -19.69 48.65 37.25
C GLU A 111 -18.75 47.50 36.86
N ALA A 112 -18.67 46.44 37.68
CA ALA A 112 -17.91 45.25 37.36
C ALA A 112 -18.41 44.59 36.06
N ASN A 113 -19.73 44.46 35.88
CA ASN A 113 -20.28 43.87 34.67
C ASN A 113 -20.03 44.75 33.43
N LEU A 114 -20.12 46.08 33.52
CA LEU A 114 -19.73 46.97 32.41
C LEU A 114 -18.26 46.81 32.04
N LYS A 115 -17.37 46.65 33.03
CA LYS A 115 -15.94 46.44 32.79
C LYS A 115 -15.69 45.13 32.03
N ASP A 116 -16.38 44.05 32.39
CA ASP A 116 -16.21 42.76 31.73
C ASP A 116 -16.92 42.69 30.37
N LEU A 117 -18.10 43.29 30.23
CA LEU A 117 -18.78 43.44 28.93
C LEU A 117 -17.92 44.24 27.95
N LYS A 118 -17.26 45.33 28.37
CA LYS A 118 -16.34 46.10 27.51
C LYS A 118 -15.19 45.25 26.97
N LYS A 119 -14.53 44.46 27.83
CA LYS A 119 -13.48 43.50 27.41
C LYS A 119 -14.02 42.48 26.41
N GLU A 120 -15.23 41.96 26.65
CA GLU A 120 -15.87 41.01 25.73
C GLU A 120 -16.20 41.67 24.38
N CYS A 121 -16.65 42.93 24.37
CA CYS A 121 -16.85 43.71 23.15
C CYS A 121 -15.54 43.95 22.37
N GLU A 122 -14.42 44.15 23.05
CA GLU A 122 -13.07 44.21 22.44
C GLU A 122 -12.70 42.85 21.87
N ARG A 123 -12.71 41.79 22.69
CA ARG A 123 -12.39 40.41 22.29
C ARG A 123 -13.20 39.91 21.08
N ARG A 124 -14.50 40.25 21.00
CA ARG A 124 -15.35 39.90 19.85
C ARG A 124 -15.00 40.66 18.58
N ARG A 125 -14.64 41.94 18.68
CA ARG A 125 -14.17 42.75 17.54
C ARG A 125 -12.81 42.29 17.04
N ASP A 126 -11.90 41.96 17.95
CA ASP A 126 -10.59 41.38 17.61
C ASP A 126 -10.77 40.03 16.92
N LYS A 127 -11.67 39.17 17.42
CA LYS A 127 -12.02 37.89 16.79
C LYS A 127 -12.63 38.06 15.39
N GLU A 128 -13.55 39.00 15.19
CA GLU A 128 -14.09 39.30 13.84
C GLU A 128 -12.99 39.80 12.89
N SER A 129 -12.12 40.69 13.36
CA SER A 129 -10.98 41.20 12.58
C SER A 129 -10.01 40.08 12.18
N ASP A 130 -9.74 39.16 13.10
CA ASP A 130 -8.89 38.00 12.88
C ASP A 130 -9.49 37.01 11.87
N LEU A 131 -10.76 36.63 12.07
CA LEU A 131 -11.50 35.78 11.14
C LEU A 131 -11.60 36.42 9.75
N LYS A 132 -11.85 37.73 9.66
CA LYS A 132 -11.82 38.46 8.40
C LYS A 132 -10.46 38.37 7.73
N ARG A 133 -9.36 38.55 8.46
CA ARG A 133 -8.00 38.42 7.91
C ARG A 133 -7.75 37.02 7.37
N GLN A 134 -8.08 35.98 8.14
CA GLN A 134 -7.92 34.58 7.71
C GLN A 134 -8.81 34.22 6.51
N LEU A 135 -10.06 34.68 6.45
CA LEU A 135 -10.94 34.48 5.30
C LEU A 135 -10.38 35.09 4.01
N ASN A 136 -9.81 36.30 4.08
CA ASN A 136 -9.15 36.93 2.93
C ASN A 136 -7.84 36.21 2.56
N GLU A 137 -7.08 35.70 3.54
CA GLU A 137 -5.89 34.89 3.27
C GLU A 137 -6.25 33.60 2.52
N PHE A 138 -7.25 32.85 2.98
CA PHE A 138 -7.66 31.61 2.31
C PHE A 138 -8.32 31.86 0.96
N ALA A 139 -9.08 32.95 0.76
CA ALA A 139 -9.59 33.32 -0.55
C ALA A 139 -8.47 33.61 -1.56
N ARG A 140 -7.44 34.36 -1.15
CA ARG A 140 -6.23 34.58 -1.95
C ARG A 140 -5.49 33.27 -2.25
N LYS A 141 -5.32 32.40 -1.24
CA LYS A 141 -4.72 31.06 -1.42
C LYS A 141 -5.52 30.14 -2.34
N LEU A 142 -6.83 30.37 -2.49
CA LEU A 142 -7.72 29.64 -3.39
C LEU A 142 -7.93 30.32 -4.76
N ASP A 143 -7.32 31.50 -4.95
CA ASP A 143 -7.47 32.41 -6.10
C ASP A 143 -8.93 32.71 -6.46
N ASP A 144 -9.78 32.91 -5.43
CA ASP A 144 -11.22 33.08 -5.61
C ASP A 144 -11.84 33.95 -4.50
N ASP A 145 -11.84 35.27 -4.72
CA ASP A 145 -12.47 36.27 -3.85
C ASP A 145 -13.99 36.09 -3.74
N ALA A 146 -14.64 35.45 -4.72
CA ALA A 146 -16.09 35.22 -4.69
C ALA A 146 -16.49 34.22 -3.59
N LEU A 147 -15.57 33.37 -3.13
CA LEU A 147 -15.77 32.51 -1.97
C LEU A 147 -16.05 33.30 -0.70
N ILE A 148 -15.49 34.50 -0.51
CA ILE A 148 -15.84 35.38 0.62
C ILE A 148 -17.28 35.89 0.43
N GLY A 149 -17.64 36.31 -0.78
CA GLY A 149 -18.99 36.75 -1.14
C GLY A 149 -19.54 37.89 -0.26
N ASN A 150 -20.86 37.96 -0.12
CA ASN A 150 -21.55 39.04 0.61
C ASN A 150 -21.55 38.88 2.15
N VAL A 151 -20.42 38.48 2.75
CA VAL A 151 -20.27 38.40 4.20
C VAL A 151 -20.40 39.79 4.82
N LYS A 152 -21.35 39.94 5.74
CA LYS A 152 -21.60 41.17 6.48
C LYS A 152 -20.82 41.13 7.80
N TYR A 153 -19.95 42.10 8.00
CA TYR A 153 -19.20 42.29 9.25
C TYR A 153 -19.92 43.32 10.14
N ALA A 154 -20.01 43.05 11.44
CA ALA A 154 -20.63 43.95 12.42
C ALA A 154 -19.82 45.23 12.61
N SER A 155 -18.49 45.16 12.44
CA SER A 155 -17.59 46.32 12.36
C SER A 155 -18.01 47.33 11.28
N SER A 156 -18.51 46.88 10.12
CA SER A 156 -19.04 47.77 9.07
C SER A 156 -20.34 48.49 9.47
N GLN A 157 -20.98 48.07 10.56
CA GLN A 157 -22.20 48.66 11.12
C GLN A 157 -21.93 49.37 12.47
N SER A 158 -20.66 49.52 12.86
CA SER A 158 -20.24 50.05 14.16
C SER A 158 -20.86 49.31 15.37
N ARG A 159 -21.18 48.02 15.22
CA ARG A 159 -21.75 47.15 16.26
C ARG A 159 -20.74 46.10 16.71
N VAL A 160 -20.96 45.54 17.90
CA VAL A 160 -20.28 44.31 18.35
C VAL A 160 -20.87 43.10 17.60
N PRO A 161 -20.05 42.13 17.17
CA PRO A 161 -20.53 40.87 16.60
C PRO A 161 -21.40 40.06 17.57
N THR A 162 -22.48 39.46 17.07
CA THR A 162 -23.25 38.50 17.86
C THR A 162 -22.54 37.14 17.96
N THR A 163 -23.04 36.26 18.84
CA THR A 163 -22.45 34.93 19.01
C THR A 163 -22.68 34.09 17.74
N GLY A 164 -23.87 34.20 17.12
CA GLY A 164 -24.19 33.53 15.86
C GLY A 164 -23.39 34.04 14.66
N GLU A 165 -23.12 35.35 14.57
CA GLU A 165 -22.32 35.93 13.50
C GLU A 165 -20.87 35.43 13.53
N LEU A 166 -20.25 35.39 14.72
CA LEU A 166 -18.90 34.84 14.89
C LEU A 166 -18.84 33.34 14.54
N ALA A 167 -19.83 32.55 15.00
CA ALA A 167 -19.91 31.13 14.68
C ALA A 167 -20.09 30.87 13.16
N HIS A 168 -20.84 31.72 12.46
CA HIS A 168 -20.98 31.63 11.00
C HIS A 168 -19.66 31.93 10.27
N LEU A 169 -18.91 32.95 10.72
CA LEU A 169 -17.58 33.27 10.19
C LEU A 169 -16.58 32.13 10.45
N GLU A 170 -16.62 31.50 11.63
CA GLU A 170 -15.80 30.33 11.96
C GLU A 170 -16.12 29.11 11.09
N SER A 171 -17.42 28.80 10.92
CA SER A 171 -17.86 27.72 10.01
C SER A 171 -17.35 27.96 8.59
N LYS A 172 -17.52 29.19 8.08
CA LYS A 172 -17.09 29.55 6.73
C LYS A 172 -15.57 29.46 6.56
N LEU A 173 -14.80 29.82 7.58
CA LEU A 173 -13.34 29.66 7.56
C LEU A 173 -12.95 28.18 7.53
N ALA A 174 -13.61 27.33 8.30
CA ALA A 174 -13.40 25.88 8.28
C ALA A 174 -13.73 25.26 6.89
N ASP A 175 -14.78 25.74 6.23
CA ASP A 175 -15.13 25.33 4.86
C ASP A 175 -14.00 25.66 3.86
N LEU A 176 -13.43 26.89 3.94
CA LEU A 176 -12.30 27.29 3.08
C LEU A 176 -11.02 26.51 3.38
N GLN A 177 -10.71 26.27 4.67
CA GLN A 177 -9.57 25.45 5.08
C GLN A 177 -9.70 24.01 4.58
N THR A 178 -10.91 23.44 4.64
CA THR A 178 -11.22 22.10 4.11
C THR A 178 -11.07 22.06 2.59
N LEU A 179 -11.58 23.07 1.88
CA LEU A 179 -11.44 23.18 0.43
C LEU A 179 -9.98 23.30 0.00
N PHE A 180 -9.17 24.14 0.68
CA PHE A 180 -7.74 24.26 0.43
C PHE A 180 -6.99 22.94 0.65
N SER A 181 -7.27 22.28 1.78
CA SER A 181 -6.62 21.00 2.13
C SER A 181 -6.99 19.88 1.14
N SER A 182 -8.25 19.84 0.69
CA SER A 182 -8.75 18.90 -0.33
C SER A 182 -8.04 19.13 -1.67
N ARG A 183 -8.01 20.39 -2.14
CA ARG A 183 -7.32 20.81 -3.36
C ARG A 183 -5.83 20.50 -3.35
N LEU A 184 -5.14 20.75 -2.23
CA LEU A 184 -3.72 20.43 -2.07
C LEU A 184 -3.46 18.91 -2.07
N SER A 185 -4.34 18.13 -1.44
CA SER A 185 -4.27 16.66 -1.46
C SER A 185 -4.46 16.09 -2.86
N GLU A 186 -5.35 16.69 -3.66
CA GLU A 186 -5.55 16.34 -5.07
C GLU A 186 -4.32 16.67 -5.92
N LEU A 187 -3.67 17.83 -5.71
CA LEU A 187 -2.41 18.16 -6.38
C LEU A 187 -1.28 17.18 -6.06
N LEU A 188 -1.13 16.80 -4.79
CA LEU A 188 -0.16 15.79 -4.34
C LEU A 188 -0.41 14.43 -5.00
N LEU A 189 -1.68 14.00 -5.10
CA LEU A 189 -2.04 12.77 -5.80
C LEU A 189 -1.65 12.86 -7.28
N ILE A 190 -2.13 13.88 -8.00
CA ILE A 190 -1.82 14.09 -9.43
C ILE A 190 -0.31 14.11 -9.69
N GLN A 191 0.47 14.80 -8.84
CA GLN A 191 1.94 14.85 -8.96
C GLN A 191 2.55 13.45 -8.81
N SER A 192 2.11 12.68 -7.81
CA SER A 192 2.62 11.32 -7.56
C SER A 192 2.26 10.32 -8.67
N GLU A 193 1.04 10.41 -9.22
CA GLU A 193 0.58 9.52 -10.29
C GLU A 193 1.28 9.83 -11.61
N LEU A 194 1.34 11.12 -11.99
CA LEU A 194 2.11 11.57 -13.15
C LEU A 194 3.59 11.16 -13.05
N LEU A 195 4.23 11.35 -11.90
CA LEU A 195 5.64 10.99 -11.72
C LEU A 195 5.87 9.48 -11.89
N ARG A 196 5.00 8.64 -11.31
CA ARG A 196 5.04 7.18 -11.47
C ARG A 196 4.87 6.81 -12.95
N GLU A 197 3.77 7.24 -13.56
CA GLU A 197 3.36 6.81 -14.90
C GLU A 197 4.34 7.26 -15.99
N THR A 198 4.80 8.52 -15.91
CA THR A 198 5.80 9.05 -16.85
C THR A 198 7.16 8.39 -16.71
N LYS A 199 7.56 8.00 -15.49
CA LYS A 199 8.78 7.21 -15.26
C LYS A 199 8.63 5.80 -15.82
N GLN A 200 7.49 5.13 -15.58
CA GLN A 200 7.22 3.75 -15.99
C GLN A 200 7.41 3.54 -17.50
N MET A 201 6.81 4.43 -18.29
CA MET A 201 6.84 4.40 -19.75
C MET A 201 7.99 5.21 -20.38
N ASN A 202 8.93 5.71 -19.56
CA ASN A 202 10.05 6.58 -19.99
C ASN A 202 9.57 7.76 -20.89
N TYR A 203 8.55 8.47 -20.42
CA TYR A 203 7.79 9.42 -21.24
C TYR A 203 8.55 10.71 -21.55
N GLN A 204 8.96 10.86 -22.80
CA GLN A 204 9.68 12.06 -23.28
C GLN A 204 8.74 13.21 -23.68
N GLY A 205 7.43 12.94 -23.88
CA GLY A 205 6.44 13.87 -24.42
C GLY A 205 5.89 14.94 -23.46
N LEU A 206 6.46 15.09 -22.26
CA LEU A 206 5.97 16.08 -21.29
C LEU A 206 6.17 17.52 -21.75
N ALA A 207 5.07 18.27 -21.78
CA ALA A 207 5.10 19.73 -21.83
C ALA A 207 5.91 20.30 -20.65
N ARG A 208 6.60 21.41 -20.90
CA ARG A 208 7.49 22.05 -19.91
C ARG A 208 6.74 22.39 -18.62
N GLU A 209 5.52 22.87 -18.74
CA GLU A 209 4.64 23.31 -17.65
C GLU A 209 4.15 22.14 -16.77
N VAL A 210 4.21 20.90 -17.28
CA VAL A 210 4.01 19.68 -16.50
C VAL A 210 5.30 19.30 -15.78
N ARG A 211 6.44 19.36 -16.47
CA ARG A 211 7.76 19.04 -15.90
C ARG A 211 8.11 19.94 -14.72
N GLU A 212 7.92 21.26 -14.87
CA GLU A 212 8.10 22.25 -13.80
C GLU A 212 7.21 21.95 -12.58
N PHE A 213 5.99 21.43 -12.80
CA PHE A 213 5.10 20.99 -11.71
C PHE A 213 5.56 19.69 -11.04
N LEU A 214 6.13 18.72 -11.77
CA LEU A 214 6.70 17.50 -11.19
C LEU A 214 7.97 17.76 -10.37
N GLU A 215 8.71 18.82 -10.70
CA GLU A 215 9.92 19.25 -9.98
C GLU A 215 9.64 20.20 -8.80
N SER A 216 8.41 20.75 -8.69
CA SER A 216 8.05 21.71 -7.64
C SER A 216 7.71 21.05 -6.29
N ASP A 217 8.18 21.65 -5.18
CA ASP A 217 7.73 21.26 -3.84
C ASP A 217 6.33 21.84 -3.55
N LEU A 218 5.35 20.95 -3.39
CA LEU A 218 3.97 21.35 -3.11
C LEU A 218 3.78 21.87 -1.67
N ALA A 219 4.77 21.73 -0.78
CA ALA A 219 4.75 22.37 0.54
C ALA A 219 4.88 23.91 0.45
N ASP A 220 5.54 24.43 -0.58
CA ASP A 220 5.78 25.86 -0.81
C ASP A 220 4.68 26.53 -1.67
N VAL A 221 3.65 25.78 -2.10
CA VAL A 221 2.58 26.29 -2.96
C VAL A 221 1.59 27.16 -2.17
N ASP A 222 1.78 28.48 -2.28
CA ASP A 222 0.94 29.50 -1.64
C ASP A 222 -0.39 29.77 -2.38
N VAL A 223 -0.57 29.33 -3.64
CA VAL A 223 -1.81 29.57 -4.41
C VAL A 223 -2.26 28.31 -5.15
N VAL A 224 -3.53 27.94 -4.93
CA VAL A 224 -4.16 26.68 -5.35
C VAL A 224 -5.53 26.98 -5.98
N SER A 225 -5.51 27.50 -7.21
CA SER A 225 -6.71 27.88 -7.96
C SER A 225 -7.48 26.67 -8.51
N SER A 226 -8.79 26.85 -8.73
CA SER A 226 -9.65 25.81 -9.35
C SER A 226 -9.28 25.57 -10.81
N THR A 227 -8.90 26.61 -11.54
CA THR A 227 -8.46 26.55 -12.95
C THR A 227 -7.19 25.72 -13.09
N ARG A 228 -6.18 25.94 -12.22
CA ARG A 228 -4.91 25.22 -12.27
C ARG A 228 -5.08 23.72 -11.98
N ILE A 229 -5.92 23.37 -11.02
CA ILE A 229 -6.25 21.97 -10.73
C ILE A 229 -6.95 21.31 -11.91
N GLU A 230 -7.88 22.01 -12.56
CA GLU A 230 -8.61 21.44 -13.69
C GLU A 230 -7.74 21.30 -14.95
N GLU A 231 -6.75 22.17 -15.16
CA GLU A 231 -5.69 21.97 -16.15
C GLU A 231 -4.82 20.74 -15.83
N LEU A 232 -4.36 20.62 -14.58
CA LEU A 232 -3.54 19.50 -14.13
C LEU A 232 -4.31 18.18 -14.20
N ARG A 233 -5.61 18.17 -13.87
CA ARG A 233 -6.51 17.01 -14.05
C ARG A 233 -6.56 16.56 -15.51
N LYS A 234 -6.69 17.50 -16.46
CA LYS A 234 -6.70 17.19 -17.90
C LYS A 234 -5.36 16.62 -18.35
N TRP A 235 -4.24 17.21 -17.91
CA TRP A 235 -2.92 16.68 -18.22
C TRP A 235 -2.71 15.28 -17.62
N SER A 236 -3.13 15.06 -16.37
CA SER A 236 -3.13 13.75 -15.72
C SER A 236 -3.97 12.73 -16.48
N SER A 237 -5.18 13.10 -16.91
CA SER A 237 -6.05 12.23 -17.71
C SER A 237 -5.42 11.84 -19.05
N ASN A 238 -4.83 12.81 -19.76
CA ASN A 238 -4.16 12.55 -21.04
C ASN A 238 -2.95 11.61 -20.87
N VAL A 239 -2.11 11.86 -19.84
CA VAL A 239 -0.97 10.98 -19.52
C VAL A 239 -1.46 9.60 -19.08
N LYS A 240 -2.57 9.51 -18.36
CA LYS A 240 -3.19 8.23 -17.95
C LYS A 240 -3.66 7.40 -19.13
N GLU A 241 -4.29 8.03 -20.13
CA GLU A 241 -4.71 7.35 -21.37
C GLU A 241 -3.52 6.78 -22.13
N GLU A 242 -2.44 7.56 -22.28
CA GLU A 242 -1.20 7.10 -22.92
C GLU A 242 -0.51 6.00 -22.10
N TYR A 243 -0.49 6.11 -20.77
CA TYR A 243 0.03 5.08 -19.86
C TYR A 243 -0.74 3.77 -19.96
N VAL A 244 -2.08 3.80 -20.05
CA VAL A 244 -2.89 2.59 -20.23
C VAL A 244 -2.59 1.91 -21.56
N ARG A 245 -2.52 2.68 -22.66
CA ARG A 245 -2.12 2.16 -23.99
C ARG A 245 -0.73 1.56 -23.96
N TRP A 246 0.23 2.24 -23.32
CA TRP A 246 1.58 1.73 -23.14
C TRP A 246 1.59 0.44 -22.33
N ALA A 247 0.84 0.36 -21.22
CA ALA A 247 0.80 -0.83 -20.36
C ALA A 247 0.23 -2.05 -21.08
N GLU A 248 -0.77 -1.87 -21.95
CA GLU A 248 -1.32 -2.93 -22.81
C GLU A 248 -0.30 -3.42 -23.86
N ASP A 249 0.37 -2.50 -24.57
CA ASP A 249 1.42 -2.84 -25.56
C ASP A 249 2.64 -3.49 -24.89
N ALA A 250 3.10 -2.92 -23.77
CA ALA A 250 4.17 -3.43 -22.93
C ALA A 250 3.88 -4.85 -22.44
N GLN A 251 2.68 -5.11 -21.92
CA GLN A 251 2.27 -6.44 -21.49
C GLN A 251 2.25 -7.43 -22.66
N PHE A 252 1.70 -7.05 -23.82
CA PHE A 252 1.69 -7.92 -25.00
C PHE A 252 3.10 -8.27 -25.48
N ARG A 253 3.95 -7.26 -25.65
CA ARG A 253 5.35 -7.40 -26.10
C ARG A 253 6.19 -8.18 -25.11
N TYR A 254 6.03 -7.93 -23.81
CA TYR A 254 6.71 -8.70 -22.76
C TYR A 254 6.29 -10.17 -22.78
N LEU A 255 5.00 -10.48 -22.95
CA LEU A 255 4.53 -11.88 -23.03
C LEU A 255 5.04 -12.60 -24.29
N GLU A 256 5.12 -11.92 -25.44
CA GLU A 256 5.72 -12.47 -26.66
C GLU A 256 7.22 -12.77 -26.45
N LEU A 257 7.97 -11.81 -25.90
CA LEU A 257 9.38 -11.94 -25.57
C LEU A 257 9.64 -13.02 -24.50
N HIS A 258 8.78 -13.15 -23.50
CA HIS A 258 8.90 -14.16 -22.46
C HIS A 258 8.54 -15.56 -22.99
N SER A 259 7.60 -15.67 -23.94
CA SER A 259 7.40 -16.92 -24.69
C SER A 259 8.66 -17.30 -25.47
N ARG A 260 9.27 -16.33 -26.16
CA ARG A 260 10.52 -16.53 -26.90
C ARG A 260 11.70 -16.89 -26.01
N ILE A 261 11.89 -16.23 -24.86
CA ILE A 261 13.00 -16.53 -23.95
C ILE A 261 12.87 -17.94 -23.37
N LYS A 262 11.65 -18.39 -23.07
CA LYS A 262 11.37 -19.74 -22.58
C LYS A 262 11.76 -20.80 -23.62
N GLU A 263 11.40 -20.60 -24.89
CA GLU A 263 11.88 -21.46 -25.98
C GLU A 263 13.41 -21.44 -26.13
N LEU A 264 14.05 -20.29 -25.95
CA LEU A 264 15.50 -20.15 -26.12
C LEU A 264 16.27 -20.77 -24.95
N TRP A 265 15.79 -20.65 -23.72
CA TRP A 265 16.34 -21.34 -22.56
C TRP A 265 16.32 -22.86 -22.74
N ASP A 266 15.23 -23.42 -23.27
CA ASP A 266 15.13 -24.86 -23.56
C ASP A 266 16.02 -25.30 -24.73
N LYS A 267 16.17 -24.47 -25.78
CA LYS A 267 17.05 -24.76 -26.93
C LYS A 267 18.55 -24.62 -26.60
N CYS A 268 18.89 -23.67 -25.72
CA CYS A 268 20.27 -23.38 -25.30
C CYS A 268 20.71 -24.14 -24.05
N TYR A 269 19.81 -24.96 -23.45
CA TYR A 269 20.06 -25.71 -22.22
C TYR A 269 20.47 -24.84 -21.02
N VAL A 270 19.77 -23.70 -20.85
CA VAL A 270 19.95 -22.79 -19.71
C VAL A 270 19.28 -23.40 -18.47
N SER A 271 20.04 -23.51 -17.39
CA SER A 271 19.60 -24.18 -16.16
C SER A 271 18.48 -23.39 -15.47
N GLU A 272 17.62 -24.06 -14.72
CA GLU A 272 16.50 -23.39 -14.01
C GLU A 272 16.97 -22.29 -13.05
N MET A 273 18.19 -22.41 -12.51
CA MET A 273 18.79 -21.41 -11.62
C MET A 273 19.24 -20.12 -12.34
N GLU A 274 19.43 -20.17 -13.65
CA GLU A 274 19.83 -19.04 -14.50
C GLU A 274 18.62 -18.36 -15.19
N ARG A 275 17.41 -18.95 -15.10
CA ARG A 275 16.19 -18.42 -15.74
C ARG A 275 15.61 -17.28 -14.90
N CYS A 276 15.96 -16.04 -15.26
CA CYS A 276 15.82 -14.87 -14.41
C CYS A 276 14.84 -13.78 -14.91
N PHE A 277 13.62 -14.15 -15.34
CA PHE A 277 12.55 -13.18 -15.63
C PHE A 277 11.18 -13.65 -15.09
N PRO A 278 10.32 -12.75 -14.58
CA PRO A 278 8.93 -13.07 -14.23
C PRO A 278 8.09 -13.52 -15.44
N GLU A 279 7.16 -14.48 -15.25
CA GLU A 279 6.31 -14.96 -16.35
C GLU A 279 5.23 -13.96 -16.81
N GLN A 280 4.97 -12.91 -16.03
CA GLN A 280 3.93 -11.90 -16.30
C GLN A 280 4.52 -10.51 -16.15
N PHE A 281 4.01 -9.56 -16.93
CA PHE A 281 4.35 -8.14 -16.80
C PHE A 281 3.43 -7.46 -15.80
N ASP A 282 4.00 -6.82 -14.78
CA ASP A 282 3.30 -5.94 -13.85
C ASP A 282 3.64 -4.47 -14.17
N PRO A 283 2.72 -3.71 -14.79
CA PRO A 283 2.98 -2.33 -15.17
C PRO A 283 3.11 -1.37 -13.97
N GLU A 284 2.74 -1.74 -12.74
CA GLU A 284 2.96 -0.88 -11.56
C GLU A 284 4.38 -0.99 -11.00
N ILE A 285 5.08 -2.09 -11.26
CA ILE A 285 6.42 -2.39 -10.73
C ILE A 285 7.48 -2.30 -11.82
N GLN A 286 7.21 -2.90 -12.98
CA GLN A 286 8.14 -2.98 -14.10
C GLN A 286 8.04 -1.75 -15.00
N THR A 287 9.12 -1.51 -15.74
CA THR A 287 9.35 -0.32 -16.55
C THR A 287 9.71 -0.70 -17.99
N ASN A 288 9.78 0.28 -18.89
CA ASN A 288 10.23 0.03 -20.25
C ASN A 288 11.65 -0.58 -20.31
N GLU A 289 12.52 -0.24 -19.35
CA GLU A 289 13.87 -0.79 -19.22
C GLU A 289 13.88 -2.32 -18.96
N ASP A 290 12.86 -2.87 -18.27
CA ASP A 290 12.75 -4.32 -18.04
C ASP A 290 12.43 -5.08 -19.34
N ILE A 291 11.64 -4.46 -20.24
CA ILE A 291 11.33 -4.99 -21.56
C ILE A 291 12.58 -4.95 -22.45
N GLU A 292 13.34 -3.85 -22.40
CA GLU A 292 14.61 -3.72 -23.12
C GLU A 292 15.68 -4.73 -22.63
N ALA A 293 15.72 -5.01 -21.32
CA ALA A 293 16.58 -6.04 -20.75
C ALA A 293 16.19 -7.45 -21.24
N LEU A 294 14.89 -7.76 -21.28
CA LEU A 294 14.37 -9.03 -21.81
C LEU A 294 14.69 -9.19 -23.32
N GLU A 295 14.56 -8.11 -24.10
CA GLU A 295 14.97 -8.12 -25.52
C GLU A 295 16.49 -8.31 -25.70
N ALA A 296 17.30 -7.67 -24.87
CA ALA A 296 18.75 -7.81 -24.91
C ALA A 296 19.17 -9.26 -24.61
N GLU A 297 18.48 -9.92 -23.67
CA GLU A 297 18.71 -11.32 -23.34
C GLU A 297 18.23 -12.27 -24.45
N VAL A 298 17.07 -12.02 -25.07
CA VAL A 298 16.63 -12.78 -26.27
C VAL A 298 17.69 -12.66 -27.39
N LYS A 299 18.17 -11.44 -27.69
CA LYS A 299 19.24 -11.19 -28.68
C LYS A 299 20.56 -11.89 -28.31
N ARG A 300 20.89 -11.99 -27.01
CA ARG A 300 22.07 -12.71 -26.51
C ARG A 300 21.92 -14.23 -26.71
N LEU A 301 20.78 -14.80 -26.34
CA LEU A 301 20.50 -16.22 -26.45
C LEU A 301 20.38 -16.69 -27.90
N ASP A 302 19.74 -15.91 -28.79
CA ASP A 302 19.69 -16.21 -30.22
C ASP A 302 21.11 -16.26 -30.83
N ARG A 303 22.01 -15.35 -30.42
CA ARG A 303 23.42 -15.39 -30.83
C ARG A 303 24.14 -16.65 -30.30
N CYS A 304 24.01 -16.94 -29.00
CA CYS A 304 24.60 -18.15 -28.41
C CYS A 304 24.08 -19.43 -29.07
N LEU A 305 22.79 -19.46 -29.45
CA LEU A 305 22.17 -20.61 -30.12
C LEU A 305 22.81 -20.89 -31.49
N GLU A 306 23.07 -19.87 -32.30
CA GLU A 306 23.70 -20.05 -33.62
C GLU A 306 25.20 -20.37 -33.49
N GLU A 307 25.94 -19.64 -32.66
CA GLU A 307 27.38 -19.88 -32.42
C GLU A 307 27.67 -21.30 -31.91
N ARG A 308 26.80 -21.83 -31.05
CA ARG A 308 26.95 -23.17 -30.42
C ARG A 308 26.08 -24.24 -31.09
N ARG A 309 25.43 -23.93 -32.22
CA ARG A 309 24.43 -24.77 -32.90
C ARG A 309 24.87 -26.21 -33.15
N VAL A 310 26.15 -26.43 -33.48
CA VAL A 310 26.72 -27.77 -33.72
C VAL A 310 26.76 -28.59 -32.42
N ILE A 311 27.11 -27.98 -31.29
CA ILE A 311 27.15 -28.63 -29.98
C ILE A 311 25.72 -29.00 -29.55
N TYR A 312 24.79 -28.03 -29.60
CA TYR A 312 23.38 -28.27 -29.26
C TYR A 312 22.74 -29.33 -30.18
N GLY A 313 23.03 -29.30 -31.48
CA GLY A 313 22.58 -30.33 -32.43
C GLY A 313 23.08 -31.73 -32.08
N ASN A 314 24.37 -31.86 -31.74
CA ASN A 314 24.97 -33.13 -31.35
C ASN A 314 24.44 -33.64 -29.99
N ILE A 315 24.22 -32.75 -29.02
CA ILE A 315 23.58 -33.07 -27.72
C ILE A 315 22.13 -33.54 -27.92
N ASN A 316 21.32 -32.82 -28.71
CA ASN A 316 19.95 -33.20 -29.03
C ASN A 316 19.86 -34.59 -29.69
N LYS A 317 20.78 -34.87 -30.63
CA LYS A 317 20.92 -36.15 -31.32
C LYS A 317 21.35 -37.27 -30.36
N TRP A 318 22.28 -36.99 -29.44
CA TRP A 318 22.68 -37.93 -28.40
C TRP A 318 21.52 -38.23 -27.43
N LYS A 319 20.83 -37.20 -26.94
CA LYS A 319 19.67 -37.29 -26.04
C LYS A 319 18.54 -38.13 -26.66
N SER A 320 18.27 -37.94 -27.95
CA SER A 320 17.30 -38.74 -28.71
C SER A 320 17.68 -40.22 -28.80
N LEU A 321 18.93 -40.53 -29.16
CA LEU A 321 19.44 -41.91 -29.19
C LEU A 321 19.49 -42.55 -27.79
N TRP A 322 19.76 -41.75 -26.75
CA TRP A 322 19.80 -42.21 -25.37
C TRP A 322 18.39 -42.56 -24.85
N MET A 323 17.39 -41.72 -25.14
CA MET A 323 15.98 -42.03 -24.87
C MET A 323 15.53 -43.29 -25.63
N GLU A 324 15.91 -43.44 -26.90
CA GLU A 324 15.59 -44.64 -27.68
C GLU A 324 16.19 -45.91 -27.06
N LYS A 325 17.46 -45.85 -26.64
CA LYS A 325 18.14 -46.94 -25.91
C LYS A 325 17.43 -47.29 -24.60
N CYS A 326 17.09 -46.29 -23.79
CA CYS A 326 16.33 -46.50 -22.54
C CYS A 326 14.96 -47.13 -22.81
N GLY A 327 14.25 -46.69 -23.85
CA GLY A 327 12.95 -47.25 -24.24
C GLY A 327 13.04 -48.68 -24.75
N PHE A 328 14.11 -49.09 -25.42
CA PHE A 328 14.34 -50.51 -25.78
C PHE A 328 14.58 -51.38 -24.56
N GLU A 329 15.43 -50.94 -23.63
CA GLU A 329 15.72 -51.66 -22.40
C GLU A 329 14.49 -51.78 -21.50
N GLU A 330 13.69 -50.71 -21.39
CA GLU A 330 12.43 -50.73 -20.63
C GLU A 330 11.43 -51.72 -21.21
N LYS A 331 11.15 -51.66 -22.53
CA LYS A 331 10.29 -52.63 -23.23
C LYS A 331 10.77 -54.07 -23.03
N SER A 332 12.08 -54.30 -23.13
CA SER A 332 12.72 -55.61 -22.90
C SER A 332 12.64 -56.07 -21.44
N SER A 333 12.43 -55.17 -20.48
CA SER A 333 12.35 -55.48 -19.05
C SER A 333 10.92 -55.60 -18.51
N ALA A 334 9.95 -54.98 -19.19
CA ALA A 334 8.55 -54.93 -18.81
C ALA A 334 7.74 -56.13 -19.33
N ASP A 335 7.95 -56.52 -20.60
CA ASP A 335 7.24 -57.65 -21.18
C ASP A 335 7.99 -58.97 -20.96
N ARG A 336 7.39 -59.86 -20.15
CA ARG A 336 7.91 -61.22 -19.89
C ARG A 336 7.95 -62.09 -21.15
N ASN A 337 7.15 -61.76 -22.16
CA ASN A 337 7.06 -62.43 -23.46
C ASN A 337 7.77 -61.63 -24.57
N PHE A 338 8.57 -60.60 -24.26
CA PHE A 338 9.23 -59.73 -25.25
C PHE A 338 9.99 -60.49 -26.34
N TYR A 339 10.60 -61.63 -25.97
CA TYR A 339 11.37 -62.47 -26.88
C TYR A 339 10.53 -63.48 -27.71
N ASN A 340 9.21 -63.55 -27.51
CA ASN A 340 8.29 -64.36 -28.32
C ASN A 340 7.96 -63.64 -29.63
N ASN A 341 8.87 -63.77 -30.59
CA ASN A 341 8.84 -63.08 -31.89
C ASN A 341 7.66 -63.52 -32.79
N ARG A 342 6.52 -62.83 -32.71
CA ARG A 342 5.47 -62.86 -33.73
C ARG A 342 5.72 -61.77 -34.78
N GLY A 343 5.87 -62.16 -36.04
CA GLY A 343 5.88 -61.23 -37.18
C GLY A 343 7.19 -60.49 -37.48
N GLY A 344 8.33 -60.86 -36.89
CA GLY A 344 9.65 -60.29 -37.23
C GLY A 344 9.97 -58.93 -36.60
N GLN A 345 9.00 -58.29 -35.94
CA GLN A 345 9.15 -56.98 -35.28
C GLN A 345 10.32 -56.93 -34.28
N LEU A 346 10.55 -58.03 -33.55
CA LEU A 346 11.68 -58.14 -32.62
C LEU A 346 13.04 -58.00 -33.33
N GLN A 347 13.19 -58.56 -34.53
CA GLN A 347 14.44 -58.50 -35.28
C GLN A 347 14.71 -57.09 -35.82
N ILE A 348 13.64 -56.36 -36.19
CA ILE A 348 13.72 -54.93 -36.55
C ILE A 348 14.17 -54.11 -35.34
N MET A 349 13.55 -54.32 -34.18
CA MET A 349 13.93 -53.64 -32.92
C MET A 349 15.37 -53.94 -32.50
N LEU A 350 15.81 -55.20 -32.51
CA LEU A 350 17.19 -55.58 -32.15
C LEU A 350 18.23 -55.02 -33.13
N LYS A 351 17.92 -54.97 -34.43
CA LYS A 351 18.77 -54.32 -35.43
C LYS A 351 18.91 -52.82 -35.16
N ARG A 352 17.81 -52.15 -34.83
CA ARG A 352 17.81 -50.72 -34.48
C ARG A 352 18.54 -50.46 -33.15
N GLN A 353 18.34 -51.29 -32.13
CA GLN A 353 19.09 -51.23 -30.87
C GLN A 353 20.61 -51.33 -31.12
N GLN A 354 21.06 -52.27 -31.95
CA GLN A 354 22.48 -52.38 -32.33
C GLN A 354 23.00 -51.15 -33.09
N GLU A 355 22.16 -50.50 -33.91
CA GLU A 355 22.51 -49.24 -34.58
C GLU A 355 22.65 -48.08 -33.57
N VAL A 356 21.73 -47.97 -32.62
CA VAL A 356 21.76 -46.97 -31.53
C VAL A 356 23.01 -47.16 -30.65
N ASP A 357 23.30 -48.41 -30.24
CA ASP A 357 24.48 -48.74 -29.43
C ASP A 357 25.81 -48.43 -30.15
N ARG A 358 25.87 -48.57 -31.48
CA ARG A 358 27.04 -48.15 -32.28
C ARG A 358 27.09 -46.65 -32.50
N SER A 359 25.94 -45.99 -32.57
CA SER A 359 25.84 -44.56 -32.86
C SER A 359 26.17 -43.70 -31.64
N LEU A 360 25.73 -44.09 -30.44
CA LEU A 360 25.94 -43.32 -29.21
C LEU A 360 27.42 -42.93 -28.95
N PRO A 361 28.42 -43.86 -29.00
CA PRO A 361 29.84 -43.50 -28.86
C PRO A 361 30.43 -42.73 -30.06
N ARG A 362 29.73 -42.68 -31.20
CA ARG A 362 30.10 -41.81 -32.32
C ARG A 362 29.60 -40.39 -32.07
N ILE A 363 28.32 -40.23 -31.69
CA ILE A 363 27.74 -38.91 -31.41
C ILE A 363 28.42 -38.27 -30.20
N GLN A 364 28.78 -39.05 -29.17
CA GLN A 364 29.57 -38.52 -28.04
C GLN A 364 30.90 -37.89 -28.51
N ARG A 365 31.65 -38.55 -29.41
CA ARG A 365 32.87 -37.95 -29.99
C ARG A 365 32.57 -36.76 -30.91
N GLU A 366 31.43 -36.76 -31.60
CA GLU A 366 30.93 -35.59 -32.35
C GLU A 366 30.66 -34.40 -31.38
N VAL A 367 30.16 -34.64 -30.16
CA VAL A 367 30.01 -33.62 -29.08
C VAL A 367 31.38 -33.16 -28.56
N GLU A 368 32.24 -34.09 -28.12
CA GLU A 368 33.56 -33.81 -27.54
C GLU A 368 34.43 -32.97 -28.49
N ASN A 369 34.45 -33.31 -29.79
CA ASN A 369 35.18 -32.57 -30.81
C ASN A 369 34.59 -31.17 -31.05
N ALA A 370 33.25 -31.04 -31.12
CA ALA A 370 32.60 -29.76 -31.34
C ALA A 370 32.79 -28.80 -30.15
N TYR A 371 32.70 -29.32 -28.92
CA TYR A 371 32.97 -28.57 -27.70
C TYR A 371 34.43 -28.12 -27.63
N SER A 372 35.39 -29.03 -27.88
CA SER A 372 36.82 -28.71 -27.89
C SER A 372 37.17 -27.64 -28.94
N ALA A 373 36.60 -27.73 -30.14
CA ALA A 373 36.78 -26.73 -31.19
C ALA A 373 36.21 -25.36 -30.80
N TYR A 374 35.06 -25.33 -30.09
CA TYR A 374 34.47 -24.08 -29.62
C TYR A 374 35.29 -23.43 -28.51
N CYS A 375 35.75 -24.20 -27.50
CA CYS A 375 36.61 -23.67 -26.42
C CYS A 375 37.97 -23.17 -26.93
N LEU A 376 38.50 -23.73 -28.03
CA LEU A 376 39.70 -23.20 -28.69
C LEU A 376 39.44 -21.87 -29.42
N ALA A 377 38.23 -21.66 -29.92
CA ALA A 377 37.83 -20.41 -30.57
C ALA A 377 37.41 -19.32 -29.57
N HIS A 378 36.85 -19.71 -28.42
CA HIS A 378 36.34 -18.83 -27.37
C HIS A 378 36.87 -19.26 -25.98
N PRO A 379 38.11 -18.91 -25.63
CA PRO A 379 38.73 -19.37 -24.37
C PRO A 379 38.04 -18.87 -23.10
N GLU A 380 37.42 -17.69 -23.16
CA GLU A 380 36.73 -17.02 -22.05
C GLU A 380 35.24 -17.41 -21.92
N ASP A 381 34.71 -18.25 -22.82
CA ASP A 381 33.29 -18.60 -22.85
C ASP A 381 33.04 -20.11 -22.62
N GLN A 382 32.39 -20.42 -21.50
CA GLN A 382 32.09 -21.79 -21.11
C GLN A 382 30.70 -22.20 -21.61
N VAL A 383 30.64 -23.15 -22.55
CA VAL A 383 29.37 -23.81 -22.91
C VAL A 383 28.97 -24.75 -21.77
N LEU A 384 27.81 -24.46 -21.17
CA LEU A 384 27.13 -25.30 -20.20
C LEU A 384 25.84 -25.87 -20.81
N ILE A 385 25.43 -27.03 -20.31
CA ILE A 385 24.23 -27.79 -20.67
C ILE A 385 23.57 -28.17 -19.35
N ASP A 386 22.43 -27.56 -19.03
CA ASP A 386 21.71 -27.74 -17.75
C ASP A 386 22.64 -27.51 -16.52
N GLY A 387 23.58 -26.56 -16.64
CA GLY A 387 24.54 -26.15 -15.60
C GLY A 387 25.89 -26.88 -15.59
N VAL A 388 26.12 -27.87 -16.45
CA VAL A 388 27.39 -28.65 -16.49
C VAL A 388 27.99 -28.73 -17.90
N SER A 389 29.25 -29.16 -18.04
CA SER A 389 29.87 -29.27 -19.37
C SER A 389 29.16 -30.31 -20.27
N PRO A 390 29.18 -30.18 -21.62
CA PRO A 390 28.54 -31.14 -22.52
C PRO A 390 29.00 -32.60 -22.35
N ILE A 391 30.25 -32.79 -21.91
CA ILE A 391 30.84 -34.12 -21.64
C ILE A 391 30.30 -34.68 -20.33
N GLU A 392 30.23 -33.84 -19.29
CA GLU A 392 29.71 -34.21 -17.98
C GLU A 392 28.21 -34.50 -18.01
N TYR A 393 27.42 -33.70 -18.73
CA TYR A 393 25.99 -33.95 -18.97
C TYR A 393 25.70 -35.36 -19.48
N ILE A 394 26.48 -35.80 -20.48
CA ILE A 394 26.42 -37.14 -21.07
C ILE A 394 26.75 -38.22 -20.04
N GLU A 395 27.74 -37.97 -19.18
CA GLU A 395 28.18 -38.92 -18.16
C GLU A 395 27.19 -39.01 -16.98
N GLN A 396 26.68 -37.88 -16.49
CA GLN A 396 25.66 -37.85 -15.44
C GLN A 396 24.40 -38.62 -15.88
N HIS A 397 23.94 -38.45 -17.12
CA HIS A 397 22.82 -39.25 -17.66
C HIS A 397 23.09 -40.76 -17.75
N ARG A 398 24.36 -41.18 -17.90
CA ARG A 398 24.74 -42.61 -17.81
C ARG A 398 24.73 -43.10 -16.37
N GLN A 399 25.35 -42.37 -15.46
CA GLN A 399 25.45 -42.73 -14.05
C GLN A 399 24.07 -42.81 -13.39
N GLU A 400 23.21 -41.84 -13.67
CA GLU A 400 21.81 -41.81 -13.21
C GLU A 400 21.01 -43.05 -13.67
N LYS A 401 21.26 -43.52 -14.90
CA LYS A 401 20.61 -44.72 -15.42
C LYS A 401 21.11 -45.99 -14.72
N GLU A 402 22.42 -46.14 -14.53
CA GLU A 402 22.97 -47.29 -13.81
C GLU A 402 22.59 -47.26 -12.32
N ARG A 403 22.46 -46.08 -11.69
CA ARG A 403 21.87 -45.91 -10.35
C ARG A 403 20.43 -46.44 -10.30
N ARG A 404 19.54 -45.95 -11.17
CA ARG A 404 18.15 -46.45 -11.27
C ARG A 404 18.08 -47.96 -11.53
N ARG A 405 19.02 -48.51 -12.30
CA ARG A 405 19.13 -49.95 -12.57
C ARG A 405 19.53 -50.73 -11.32
N MET A 406 20.51 -50.25 -10.57
CA MET A 406 20.96 -50.85 -9.30
C MET A 406 19.84 -50.81 -8.25
N GLU A 407 19.10 -49.70 -8.15
CA GLU A 407 17.94 -49.56 -7.26
C GLU A 407 16.79 -50.51 -7.63
N LYS A 408 16.49 -50.66 -8.93
CA LYS A 408 15.54 -51.68 -9.40
C LYS A 408 16.00 -53.12 -9.10
N ILE A 409 17.31 -53.36 -8.92
CA ILE A 409 17.86 -54.67 -8.55
C ILE A 409 17.83 -54.88 -7.03
N SER A 410 18.17 -53.87 -6.21
CA SER A 410 18.08 -53.96 -4.75
C SER A 410 16.62 -54.12 -4.30
N ALA A 411 15.71 -53.28 -4.79
CA ALA A 411 14.28 -53.38 -4.47
C ALA A 411 13.70 -54.76 -4.82
N LYS A 412 14.16 -55.41 -5.89
CA LYS A 412 13.76 -56.80 -6.25
C LYS A 412 14.38 -57.87 -5.34
N ARG A 413 15.53 -57.62 -4.71
CA ARG A 413 16.12 -58.50 -3.69
C ARG A 413 15.38 -58.35 -2.36
N ASP A 414 15.08 -57.10 -1.97
CA ASP A 414 14.40 -56.79 -0.71
C ASP A 414 12.93 -57.24 -0.74
N MET A 415 12.28 -57.19 -1.91
CA MET A 415 10.95 -57.77 -2.16
C MET A 415 10.96 -59.30 -2.39
N SER A 416 12.04 -60.00 -2.05
CA SER A 416 12.11 -61.47 -2.08
C SER A 416 12.32 -62.04 -0.67
N PRO A 417 11.26 -62.16 0.15
CA PRO A 417 11.33 -62.89 1.41
C PRO A 417 11.77 -64.33 1.14
N GLY A 418 12.84 -64.76 1.81
CA GLY A 418 13.58 -65.94 1.41
C GLY A 418 12.78 -67.24 1.43
N TYR A 419 12.81 -67.97 0.32
CA TYR A 419 12.56 -69.41 0.30
C TYR A 419 13.80 -70.14 -0.23
N HIS A 420 14.25 -71.13 0.54
CA HIS A 420 15.49 -71.86 0.29
C HIS A 420 15.39 -72.68 -1.00
N SER A 421 16.45 -72.67 -1.82
CA SER A 421 16.55 -73.50 -3.03
C SER A 421 17.43 -74.74 -2.77
N PRO A 422 16.94 -75.97 -2.97
CA PRO A 422 17.75 -77.18 -2.78
C PRO A 422 18.82 -77.37 -3.87
N GLN A 423 19.96 -77.95 -3.48
CA GLN A 423 21.11 -78.16 -4.35
C GLN A 423 20.84 -79.14 -5.51
N LYS A 424 21.48 -78.91 -6.67
CA LYS A 424 21.56 -79.88 -7.77
C LYS A 424 22.90 -80.65 -7.73
N PRO A 425 22.91 -81.98 -7.95
CA PRO A 425 24.15 -82.74 -8.03
C PRO A 425 24.86 -82.54 -9.38
N ARG A 426 26.20 -82.60 -9.36
CA ARG A 426 27.05 -82.61 -10.55
C ARG A 426 27.10 -84.01 -11.16
N PHE A 427 27.15 -84.11 -12.49
CA PHE A 427 27.55 -85.35 -13.16
C PHE A 427 28.73 -85.13 -14.12
N ASN A 428 29.60 -86.13 -14.15
CA ASN A 428 30.95 -86.05 -14.72
C ASN A 428 30.99 -86.61 -16.15
N ARG A 429 31.91 -86.10 -16.99
CA ARG A 429 32.14 -86.64 -18.34
C ARG A 429 32.91 -87.96 -18.25
N ASN A 430 32.60 -88.91 -19.13
CA ASN A 430 33.63 -89.78 -19.70
C ASN A 430 33.23 -90.35 -21.08
N SER A 431 34.25 -90.59 -21.90
CA SER A 431 34.19 -90.93 -23.32
C SER A 431 34.07 -92.42 -23.63
N LYS A 432 33.57 -92.78 -24.83
CA LYS A 432 34.20 -93.82 -25.69
C LYS A 432 33.66 -93.88 -27.14
N VAL A 433 34.58 -93.67 -28.08
CA VAL A 433 34.87 -94.45 -29.33
C VAL A 433 33.72 -94.94 -30.23
N ALA A 434 33.84 -94.64 -31.53
CA ALA A 434 33.00 -95.14 -32.64
C ALA A 434 33.59 -96.36 -33.37
N PRO A 435 32.85 -96.96 -34.33
CA PRO A 435 33.52 -97.43 -35.56
C PRO A 435 32.82 -97.09 -36.91
N LYS A 436 33.67 -97.16 -37.95
CA LYS A 436 33.48 -97.10 -39.42
C LYS A 436 32.56 -98.25 -39.95
N ARG A 437 32.13 -98.38 -41.21
CA ARG A 437 32.04 -97.62 -42.51
C ARG A 437 31.21 -98.51 -43.48
N HIS A 438 30.69 -97.94 -44.58
CA HIS A 438 30.50 -98.45 -45.97
C HIS A 438 29.27 -97.73 -46.58
N GLY A 439 29.21 -97.26 -47.83
CA GLY A 439 30.26 -97.09 -48.85
C GLY A 439 29.77 -97.39 -50.27
N GLN A 440 29.44 -96.37 -51.09
CA GLN A 440 29.55 -96.32 -52.57
C GLN A 440 28.98 -95.00 -53.12
N SER A 441 29.56 -94.51 -54.23
CA SER A 441 29.00 -93.47 -55.11
C SER A 441 28.81 -94.07 -56.52
N PRO A 442 28.16 -93.36 -57.45
CA PRO A 442 28.98 -92.62 -58.42
C PRO A 442 28.45 -91.24 -58.83
N PHE A 443 29.34 -90.48 -59.48
CA PHE A 443 29.14 -89.18 -60.12
C PHE A 443 28.83 -89.36 -61.61
N ILE A 444 28.06 -88.46 -62.23
CA ILE A 444 28.22 -87.90 -63.59
C ILE A 444 27.05 -86.94 -63.95
N GLU A 445 27.39 -85.80 -64.55
CA GLU A 445 26.53 -84.77 -65.16
C GLU A 445 25.95 -85.23 -66.53
N PRO A 446 24.81 -84.70 -67.05
CA PRO A 446 24.92 -83.51 -67.94
C PRO A 446 23.69 -82.57 -68.04
N SER A 447 23.91 -81.41 -68.66
CA SER A 447 22.91 -80.51 -69.30
C SER A 447 22.87 -80.78 -70.83
N PRO A 448 22.16 -80.05 -71.75
CA PRO A 448 21.17 -78.95 -71.61
C PRO A 448 19.93 -79.06 -72.56
N ALA A 449 18.98 -78.09 -72.55
CA ALA A 449 18.36 -77.46 -73.75
C ALA A 449 17.18 -76.47 -73.52
N LYS A 450 17.34 -75.24 -74.08
CA LYS A 450 16.42 -74.40 -74.91
C LYS A 450 14.91 -74.29 -74.56
N ARG A 451 14.32 -73.12 -74.25
CA ARG A 451 14.27 -71.76 -74.87
C ARG A 451 13.26 -71.62 -76.05
N MET A 452 12.24 -70.76 -75.88
CA MET A 452 11.61 -69.96 -76.94
C MET A 452 11.25 -68.55 -76.44
N HIS A 453 11.30 -67.56 -77.34
CA HIS A 453 10.95 -66.15 -77.11
C HIS A 453 9.85 -65.73 -78.10
N ALA A 454 9.13 -64.65 -77.79
CA ALA A 454 8.56 -63.73 -78.78
C ALA A 454 8.69 -62.28 -78.26
N TYR A 455 8.80 -61.31 -79.17
CA TYR A 455 9.23 -59.92 -78.90
C TYR A 455 8.18 -58.87 -79.31
N GLY A 456 8.26 -57.69 -78.68
CA GLY A 456 7.77 -56.40 -79.22
C GLY A 456 6.64 -55.76 -78.38
N ARG A 457 6.56 -54.43 -78.22
CA ARG A 457 7.39 -53.31 -78.72
C ARG A 457 7.25 -52.13 -77.71
N LYS A 458 8.04 -51.07 -77.85
CA LYS A 458 7.92 -49.84 -77.03
C LYS A 458 6.71 -48.99 -77.50
N ASP A 459 6.15 -48.16 -76.62
CA ASP A 459 6.21 -46.69 -76.73
C ASP A 459 5.56 -46.00 -75.48
N GLU A 460 5.59 -44.67 -75.48
CA GLU A 460 5.84 -43.72 -74.39
C GLU A 460 4.57 -43.00 -73.81
N VAL A 461 4.76 -42.21 -72.74
CA VAL A 461 3.91 -41.09 -72.23
C VAL A 461 2.72 -41.34 -71.24
N THR A 462 2.72 -40.51 -70.18
CA THR A 462 1.73 -40.12 -69.13
C THR A 462 0.31 -39.72 -69.62
N PRO A 463 -0.77 -39.60 -68.78
CA PRO A 463 -0.82 -38.74 -67.56
C PRO A 463 -1.77 -39.17 -66.39
N ALA A 464 -1.86 -38.30 -65.37
CA ALA A 464 -2.87 -38.23 -64.30
C ALA A 464 -4.23 -37.65 -64.84
N PRO A 465 -5.32 -37.34 -64.06
CA PRO A 465 -5.45 -37.26 -62.59
C PRO A 465 -6.80 -37.69 -61.92
N ASN A 466 -6.84 -37.57 -60.58
CA ASN A 466 -7.94 -37.13 -59.68
C ASN A 466 -9.38 -37.73 -59.64
N LEU A 467 -9.80 -37.97 -58.38
CA LEU A 467 -11.03 -37.51 -57.68
C LEU A 467 -12.03 -38.56 -57.11
N GLU A 468 -12.12 -38.53 -55.77
CA GLU A 468 -13.34 -38.50 -54.91
C GLU A 468 -14.17 -39.74 -54.50
N ILE A 469 -15.00 -39.47 -53.47
CA ILE A 469 -16.02 -40.30 -52.78
C ILE A 469 -15.46 -41.31 -51.73
N SER A 470 -15.96 -41.50 -50.50
CA SER A 470 -16.66 -40.72 -49.43
C SER A 470 -17.41 -41.74 -48.53
N LEU A 471 -17.69 -41.39 -47.25
CA LEU A 471 -18.45 -42.15 -46.23
C LEU A 471 -17.76 -43.43 -45.68
N GLY A 472 -17.90 -43.86 -44.42
CA GLY A 472 -18.59 -43.29 -43.24
C GLY A 472 -19.20 -44.41 -42.37
N LEU A 473 -19.18 -44.27 -41.02
CA LEU A 473 -19.91 -45.10 -40.00
C LEU A 473 -19.44 -46.59 -39.86
N SER A 474 -19.65 -47.35 -38.76
CA SER A 474 -19.70 -47.04 -37.30
C SER A 474 -19.81 -48.34 -36.46
N VAL A 475 -19.35 -48.30 -35.19
CA VAL A 475 -19.81 -49.11 -34.01
C VAL A 475 -19.57 -50.64 -33.98
N ILE A 476 -19.11 -51.16 -32.82
CA ILE A 476 -19.70 -52.24 -31.97
C ILE A 476 -18.68 -52.65 -30.86
N SER A 477 -19.09 -52.60 -29.60
CA SER A 477 -18.39 -53.20 -28.43
C SER A 477 -18.87 -54.63 -28.15
N PRO A 478 -18.25 -55.37 -27.20
CA PRO A 478 -19.03 -55.67 -25.98
C PRO A 478 -18.22 -55.70 -24.66
N VAL A 479 -18.95 -55.93 -23.55
CA VAL A 479 -18.57 -55.75 -22.13
C VAL A 479 -18.82 -57.05 -21.33
N ASN A 480 -18.09 -57.27 -20.22
CA ASN A 480 -18.49 -57.94 -18.94
C ASN A 480 -17.22 -58.28 -18.09
N SER A 481 -17.20 -58.38 -16.75
CA SER A 481 -18.21 -58.30 -15.67
C SER A 481 -17.59 -57.91 -14.29
N THR A 482 -18.38 -57.90 -13.21
CA THR A 482 -18.29 -57.09 -11.94
C THR A 482 -17.87 -57.91 -10.66
N PRO A 483 -18.17 -57.51 -9.38
CA PRO A 483 -17.79 -56.32 -8.54
C PRO A 483 -17.30 -56.65 -7.09
N ILE A 484 -17.00 -55.61 -6.25
CA ILE A 484 -17.13 -55.47 -4.75
C ILE A 484 -16.27 -54.26 -4.26
N ALA A 485 -16.53 -53.43 -3.22
CA ALA A 485 -17.73 -53.03 -2.44
C ALA A 485 -17.48 -51.67 -1.68
N GLY A 486 -18.21 -51.34 -0.59
CA GLY A 486 -18.09 -50.09 0.25
C GLY A 486 -17.48 -50.31 1.65
N PRO A 487 -17.61 -49.43 2.69
CA PRO A 487 -18.63 -48.37 2.98
C PRO A 487 -18.03 -46.92 3.05
N LYS A 488 -18.73 -45.76 3.16
CA LYS A 488 -19.98 -45.25 3.81
C LYS A 488 -19.88 -44.81 5.30
N SER A 489 -20.04 -43.51 5.51
CA SER A 489 -20.43 -42.83 6.77
C SER A 489 -21.11 -41.49 6.39
N SER A 490 -21.53 -40.59 7.30
CA SER A 490 -22.47 -39.51 6.93
C SER A 490 -22.49 -38.23 7.77
N SER A 491 -23.08 -37.19 7.15
CA SER A 491 -23.56 -35.86 7.63
C SER A 491 -24.56 -35.92 8.82
N PRO A 492 -25.01 -34.79 9.44
CA PRO A 492 -25.91 -33.81 8.79
C PRO A 492 -25.88 -32.32 9.26
N ILE A 493 -26.81 -31.56 8.67
CA ILE A 493 -27.09 -30.11 8.71
C ILE A 493 -28.00 -29.69 9.90
N GLN A 494 -27.87 -28.44 10.41
CA GLN A 494 -29.03 -27.54 10.70
C GLN A 494 -28.65 -26.05 10.96
N GLN A 495 -29.66 -25.18 11.07
CA GLN A 495 -29.59 -23.72 10.87
C GLN A 495 -29.76 -22.85 12.15
N SER A 496 -29.22 -21.62 12.05
CA SER A 496 -29.77 -20.33 12.57
C SER A 496 -29.57 -19.87 14.04
N SER A 497 -29.56 -18.53 14.14
CA SER A 497 -29.71 -17.63 15.31
C SER A 497 -28.47 -17.20 16.12
N SER A 498 -28.16 -15.91 15.97
CA SER A 498 -27.81 -14.89 16.98
C SER A 498 -27.12 -15.29 18.30
N SER A 499 -25.91 -14.79 18.55
CA SER A 499 -25.66 -13.73 19.56
C SER A 499 -24.18 -13.34 19.72
N VAL A 500 -24.01 -12.07 20.08
CA VAL A 500 -22.85 -11.35 20.63
C VAL A 500 -21.99 -12.17 21.61
N VAL A 501 -20.64 -12.08 21.53
CA VAL A 501 -19.73 -11.66 22.63
C VAL A 501 -18.29 -11.44 22.10
N SER A 502 -17.71 -10.34 22.59
CA SER A 502 -16.31 -9.90 22.55
C SER A 502 -15.21 -10.98 22.65
N LEU A 503 -14.11 -10.78 21.90
CA LEU A 503 -12.77 -11.15 22.37
C LEU A 503 -11.77 -10.02 22.11
N GLN A 504 -10.94 -9.76 23.11
CA GLN A 504 -9.91 -8.72 23.14
C GLN A 504 -8.67 -9.18 22.37
N SER A 505 -8.04 -8.28 21.59
CA SER A 505 -6.71 -8.52 21.02
C SER A 505 -5.64 -7.84 21.87
N THR A 506 -4.60 -8.59 22.22
CA THR A 506 -3.54 -8.17 23.13
C THR A 506 -2.49 -7.32 22.43
N ALA A 507 -2.25 -6.12 22.94
CA ALA A 507 -1.12 -5.29 22.54
C ALA A 507 0.20 -5.81 23.12
N THR A 508 1.28 -5.71 22.34
CA THR A 508 2.67 -5.76 22.86
C THR A 508 3.50 -4.69 22.14
N PRO A 509 4.32 -3.89 22.85
CA PRO A 509 4.98 -2.73 22.26
C PRO A 509 6.40 -3.06 21.77
N MET A 510 6.78 -2.51 20.61
CA MET A 510 8.19 -2.44 20.20
C MET A 510 8.76 -1.06 20.54
N ARG A 511 9.95 -1.07 21.15
CA ARG A 511 10.60 0.09 21.78
C ARG A 511 11.94 0.35 21.11
N THR A 512 12.04 1.43 20.33
CA THR A 512 13.31 1.94 19.78
C THR A 512 13.83 3.13 20.59
N PRO A 513 15.16 3.28 20.80
CA PRO A 513 15.71 4.34 21.62
C PRO A 513 16.03 5.61 20.81
N PHE A 514 15.71 6.78 21.37
CA PHE A 514 16.22 8.07 20.91
C PHE A 514 17.74 8.14 21.09
N ARG A 515 18.44 8.66 20.07
CA ARG A 515 19.85 9.07 20.19
C ARG A 515 19.94 10.58 19.99
N ASN A 516 20.35 11.29 21.04
CA ASN A 516 20.62 12.72 20.96
C ASN A 516 21.81 12.99 20.01
N LEU A 517 21.68 14.01 19.17
CA LEU A 517 22.77 14.64 18.43
C LEU A 517 22.89 16.09 18.92
N ASN A 518 23.94 16.39 19.67
CA ASN A 518 24.27 17.76 20.06
C ASN A 518 25.78 17.89 20.31
N GLU A 519 26.57 17.88 19.24
CA GLU A 519 27.98 18.26 19.28
C GLU A 519 28.27 19.32 18.20
N LYS A 520 28.90 20.42 18.61
CA LYS A 520 29.38 21.48 17.72
C LYS A 520 30.75 21.09 17.13
N PRO A 521 31.08 21.54 15.91
CA PRO A 521 32.41 21.35 15.34
C PRO A 521 33.42 22.36 15.92
N PRO A 522 34.71 21.99 16.02
CA PRO A 522 35.81 22.93 16.19
C PRO A 522 36.42 23.34 14.84
N VAL A 523 36.84 24.61 14.77
CA VAL A 523 37.71 25.25 13.75
C VAL A 523 38.53 26.28 14.56
N PRO A 524 39.83 26.52 14.29
CA PRO A 524 40.63 26.13 13.12
C PRO A 524 41.60 24.96 13.33
#